data_AF-A0A7Y3HZ53-F1
#
_entry.id   AF-A0A7Y3HZ53-F1
#
_cell.length_a   1.000
_cell.length_b   1.000
_cell.length_c   1.000
_cell.angle_alpha   90.00
_cell.angle_beta   90.00
_cell.angle_gamma   90.00
#
_symmetry.space_group_name_H-M   'P 1'
#
loop_
_entity.id
_entity.type
_entity.pdbx_description
1 polymer ?
#
loop_
_entity_poly.entity_id
_entity_poly.type
_entity_poly.pdbx_seq_one_letter_code
_entity_poly.pdbx_strand_id
1 'polypeptide(L)'
;MSEENTNEEYDSTKDRMEDAAENVKEEAKDTAQEFKEGWNEATKSGENKKLLAGLLAIFVGYLGVHKFILGYNKEGFILLGGFIIGVLTYCFIIGIFIIMAVGIVSLIEGILYLTKSDEEFYQTYQVGKKAWF
;
A
#
# COMPACT_ATOMS: atom_id res chain seq x y z
N MET A 1 30.27 17.18 51.97
CA MET A 1 30.65 15.82 51.54
C MET A 1 29.46 14.96 51.12
N SER A 2 28.23 15.28 51.57
CA SER A 2 26.99 14.61 51.13
C SER A 2 26.47 15.12 49.77
N GLU A 3 26.57 16.41 49.47
CA GLU A 3 26.03 17.01 48.23
C GLU A 3 26.82 16.63 46.96
N GLU A 4 28.14 16.44 47.06
CA GLU A 4 29.01 16.08 45.93
C GLU A 4 28.71 14.65 45.42
N ASN A 5 28.45 13.73 46.34
CA ASN A 5 28.12 12.34 46.04
C ASN A 5 26.73 12.18 45.40
N THR A 6 25.79 13.08 45.69
CA THR A 6 24.44 13.06 45.11
C THR A 6 24.41 13.52 43.64
N ASN A 7 25.31 14.44 43.27
CA ASN A 7 25.41 14.95 41.90
C ASN A 7 26.09 13.95 40.96
N GLU A 8 27.13 13.23 41.43
CA GLU A 8 27.79 12.18 40.64
C GLU A 8 26.87 10.98 40.38
N GLU A 9 26.05 10.58 41.36
CA GLU A 9 25.07 9.50 41.18
C GLU A 9 23.97 9.89 40.18
N TYR A 10 23.52 11.15 40.22
CA TYR A 10 22.53 11.69 39.28
C TYR A 10 23.07 11.77 37.84
N ASP A 11 24.30 12.24 37.67
CA ASP A 11 24.95 12.35 36.35
C ASP A 11 25.15 10.96 35.73
N SER A 12 25.66 9.99 36.51
CA SER A 12 25.81 8.61 36.02
C SER A 12 24.49 7.93 35.69
N THR A 13 23.41 8.26 36.41
CA THR A 13 22.08 7.71 36.13
C THR A 13 21.51 8.29 34.85
N LYS A 14 21.73 9.59 34.62
CA LYS A 14 21.29 10.28 33.41
C LYS A 14 22.02 9.76 32.16
N ASP A 15 23.35 9.61 32.21
CA ASP A 15 24.14 9.09 31.08
C ASP A 15 23.69 7.68 30.68
N ARG A 16 23.43 6.81 31.66
CA ARG A 16 22.91 5.45 31.40
C ARG A 16 21.51 5.44 30.79
N MET A 17 20.68 6.43 31.12
CA MET A 17 19.35 6.59 30.52
C MET A 17 19.45 7.11 29.09
N GLU A 18 20.39 8.03 28.81
CA GLU A 18 20.66 8.52 27.45
C GLU A 18 21.22 7.41 26.56
N ASP A 19 22.18 6.62 27.04
CA ASP A 19 22.73 5.46 26.32
C ASP A 19 21.66 4.39 26.04
N ALA A 20 20.78 4.11 27.01
CA ALA A 20 19.68 3.17 26.82
C ALA A 20 18.67 3.69 25.79
N ALA A 21 18.37 4.99 25.82
CA ALA A 21 17.47 5.63 24.86
C ALA A 21 18.08 5.65 23.44
N GLU A 22 19.40 5.84 23.32
CA GLU A 22 20.09 5.82 22.03
C GLU A 22 20.11 4.42 21.43
N ASN A 23 20.44 3.38 22.22
CA ASN A 23 20.38 1.99 21.76
C ASN A 23 18.98 1.57 21.29
N VAL A 24 17.92 1.90 22.06
CA VAL A 24 16.53 1.60 21.67
C VAL A 24 16.14 2.35 20.39
N LYS A 25 16.60 3.59 20.22
CA LYS A 25 16.35 4.38 19.02
C LYS A 25 17.09 3.81 17.82
N GLU A 26 18.28 3.27 18.01
CA GLU A 26 19.08 2.63 16.99
C GLU A 26 18.44 1.30 16.55
N GLU A 27 18.06 0.43 17.48
CA GLU A 27 17.30 -0.81 17.19
C GLU A 27 15.97 -0.51 16.48
N ALA A 28 15.25 0.53 16.91
CA ALA A 28 13.98 0.93 16.27
C ALA A 28 14.20 1.45 14.84
N LYS A 29 15.30 2.18 14.60
CA LYS A 29 15.68 2.64 13.25
C LYS A 29 16.09 1.47 12.38
N ASP A 30 16.85 0.53 12.91
CA ASP A 30 17.32 -0.65 12.19
C ASP A 30 16.14 -1.54 11.78
N THR A 31 15.24 -1.84 12.72
CA THR A 31 13.97 -2.57 12.44
C THR A 31 13.10 -1.84 11.41
N ALA A 32 12.99 -0.51 11.51
CA ALA A 32 12.22 0.27 10.54
C ALA A 32 12.88 0.28 9.15
N GLN A 33 14.22 0.27 9.10
CA GLN A 33 14.99 0.21 7.87
C GLN A 33 14.86 -1.17 7.22
N GLU A 34 15.00 -2.27 7.98
CA GLU A 34 14.77 -3.64 7.50
C GLU A 34 13.35 -3.81 6.95
N PHE A 35 12.33 -3.31 7.66
CA PHE A 35 10.96 -3.33 7.17
C PHE A 35 10.80 -2.54 5.86
N LYS A 36 11.41 -1.36 5.78
CA LYS A 36 11.40 -0.53 4.57
C LYS A 36 12.13 -1.19 3.41
N GLU A 37 13.23 -1.89 3.67
CA GLU A 37 14.00 -2.64 2.68
C GLU A 37 13.21 -3.86 2.20
N GLY A 38 12.65 -4.66 3.10
CA GLY A 38 11.75 -5.77 2.76
C GLY A 38 10.52 -5.32 1.99
N TRP A 39 9.93 -4.18 2.35
CA TRP A 39 8.85 -3.55 1.58
C TRP A 39 9.31 -3.09 0.20
N ASN A 40 10.48 -2.47 0.10
CA ASN A 40 11.02 -2.04 -1.18
C ASN A 40 11.33 -3.23 -2.06
N GLU A 41 11.94 -4.30 -1.56
CA GLU A 41 12.19 -5.54 -2.33
C GLU A 41 10.88 -6.19 -2.77
N ALA A 42 9.90 -6.26 -1.86
CA ALA A 42 8.55 -6.70 -2.16
C ALA A 42 7.78 -5.77 -3.12
N THR A 43 8.28 -4.59 -3.48
CA THR A 43 7.59 -3.67 -4.42
C THR A 43 8.43 -3.26 -5.64
N LYS A 44 9.74 -3.56 -5.65
CA LYS A 44 10.67 -3.27 -6.75
C LYS A 44 10.62 -4.32 -7.85
N SER A 45 10.45 -5.60 -7.49
CA SER A 45 10.35 -6.66 -8.49
C SER A 45 9.03 -6.51 -9.26
N GLY A 46 9.10 -6.45 -10.59
CA GLY A 46 7.92 -6.32 -11.47
C GLY A 46 6.85 -7.39 -11.20
N GLU A 47 7.27 -8.57 -10.73
CA GLU A 47 6.42 -9.67 -10.29
C GLU A 47 5.50 -9.29 -9.12
N ASN A 48 6.02 -8.53 -8.16
CA ASN A 48 5.26 -8.16 -6.99
C ASN A 48 4.22 -7.07 -7.28
N LYS A 49 4.48 -6.16 -8.23
CA LYS A 49 3.47 -5.18 -8.67
C LYS A 49 2.25 -5.85 -9.28
N LYS A 50 2.43 -6.98 -9.98
CA LYS A 50 1.34 -7.80 -10.52
C LYS A 50 0.52 -8.44 -9.40
N LEU A 51 1.20 -9.13 -8.49
CA LEU A 51 0.56 -9.78 -7.35
C LEU A 51 -0.22 -8.76 -6.49
N LEU A 52 0.42 -7.62 -6.18
CA LEU A 52 -0.16 -6.52 -5.43
C LEU A 52 -1.38 -5.95 -6.14
N ALA A 53 -1.26 -5.61 -7.44
CA ALA A 53 -2.38 -5.09 -8.22
C ALA A 53 -3.55 -6.10 -8.32
N GLY A 54 -3.26 -7.38 -8.52
CA GLY A 54 -4.26 -8.44 -8.57
C GLY A 54 -4.99 -8.64 -7.25
N LEU A 55 -4.26 -8.67 -6.13
CA LEU A 55 -4.84 -8.81 -4.79
C LEU A 55 -5.67 -7.58 -4.40
N LEU A 56 -5.14 -6.37 -4.62
CA LEU A 56 -5.87 -5.13 -4.38
C LEU A 56 -7.13 -5.02 -5.23
N ALA A 57 -7.10 -5.53 -6.46
CA ALA A 57 -8.29 -5.57 -7.33
C ALA A 57 -9.37 -6.51 -6.78
N ILE A 58 -9.00 -7.62 -6.14
CA ILE A 58 -9.95 -8.55 -5.54
C ILE A 58 -10.56 -7.99 -4.25
N PHE A 59 -9.73 -7.48 -3.34
CA PHE A 59 -10.19 -7.02 -2.03
C PHE A 59 -10.81 -5.62 -2.06
N VAL A 60 -10.22 -4.71 -2.84
CA VAL A 60 -10.53 -3.27 -2.82
C VAL A 60 -10.64 -2.69 -4.24
N GLY A 61 -10.86 -3.54 -5.25
CA GLY A 61 -10.87 -3.10 -6.64
C GLY A 61 -12.06 -2.23 -7.00
N TYR A 62 -13.18 -2.36 -6.28
CA TYR A 62 -14.35 -1.50 -6.45
C TYR A 62 -14.07 -0.02 -6.15
N LEU A 63 -12.99 0.30 -5.41
CA LEU A 63 -12.50 1.67 -5.21
C LEU A 63 -11.52 2.12 -6.29
N GLY A 64 -11.06 1.23 -7.17
CA GLY A 64 -10.09 1.50 -8.22
C GLY A 64 -8.62 1.54 -7.76
N VAL A 65 -8.33 1.13 -6.51
CA VAL A 65 -6.98 1.21 -5.90
C VAL A 65 -5.93 0.49 -6.73
N HIS A 66 -6.26 -0.68 -7.29
CA HIS A 66 -5.35 -1.47 -8.12
C HIS A 66 -4.83 -0.72 -9.36
N LYS A 67 -5.62 0.21 -9.90
CA LYS A 67 -5.21 1.06 -11.04
C LYS A 67 -4.29 2.21 -10.62
N PHE A 68 -4.47 2.75 -9.42
CA PHE A 68 -3.57 3.77 -8.88
C PHE A 68 -2.15 3.23 -8.66
N ILE A 69 -1.99 1.98 -8.20
CA ILE A 69 -0.66 1.34 -8.06
C ILE A 69 0.09 1.27 -9.39
N LEU A 70 -0.63 1.09 -10.50
CA LEU A 70 -0.05 0.99 -11.84
C LEU A 70 0.19 2.38 -12.49
N GLY A 71 -0.16 3.47 -11.81
CA GLY A 71 -0.02 4.84 -12.32
C GLY A 71 -1.19 5.30 -13.20
N TYR A 72 -2.27 4.52 -13.29
CA TYR A 72 -3.50 4.85 -14.01
C TYR A 72 -4.42 5.72 -13.16
N ASN A 73 -3.95 6.91 -12.81
CA ASN A 73 -4.68 7.82 -11.92
C ASN A 73 -6.04 8.20 -12.51
N LYS A 74 -6.14 8.40 -13.83
CA LYS A 74 -7.40 8.81 -14.48
C LYS A 74 -8.45 7.71 -14.41
N GLU A 75 -8.05 6.48 -14.66
CA GLU A 75 -8.88 5.29 -14.66
C GLU A 75 -9.31 4.92 -13.23
N GLY A 76 -8.39 5.03 -12.27
CA GLY A 76 -8.68 4.90 -10.85
C GLY A 76 -9.77 5.90 -10.40
N PHE A 77 -9.69 7.16 -10.84
CA PHE A 77 -10.75 8.14 -10.58
C PHE A 77 -12.08 7.82 -11.25
N ILE A 78 -12.08 7.18 -12.42
CA ILE A 78 -13.32 6.74 -13.09
C ILE A 78 -13.99 5.63 -12.27
N LEU A 79 -13.22 4.65 -11.79
CA LEU A 79 -13.74 3.59 -10.91
C LEU A 79 -14.27 4.15 -9.60
N LEU A 80 -13.48 5.01 -8.94
CA LEU A 80 -13.87 5.66 -7.70
C LEU A 80 -15.12 6.55 -7.89
N GLY A 81 -15.16 7.33 -8.97
CA GLY A 81 -16.30 8.15 -9.33
C GLY A 81 -17.55 7.33 -9.64
N GLY A 82 -17.40 6.23 -10.37
CA GLY A 82 -18.48 5.27 -10.64
C GLY A 82 -19.03 4.63 -9.36
N PHE A 83 -18.15 4.26 -8.42
CA PHE A 83 -18.55 3.78 -7.11
C PHE A 83 -19.30 4.84 -6.31
N ILE A 84 -18.77 6.07 -6.24
CA ILE A 84 -19.43 7.19 -5.54
C ILE A 84 -20.80 7.49 -6.15
N ILE A 85 -20.91 7.56 -7.48
CA ILE A 85 -22.18 7.76 -8.18
C ILE A 85 -23.12 6.59 -7.90
N GLY A 86 -22.63 5.35 -7.92
CA GLY A 86 -23.39 4.16 -7.59
C GLY A 86 -23.94 4.19 -6.16
N VAL A 87 -23.16 4.66 -5.20
CA VAL A 87 -23.60 4.86 -3.81
C VAL A 87 -24.62 6.00 -3.71
N LEU A 88 -24.40 7.12 -4.41
CA LEU A 88 -25.30 8.27 -4.38
C LEU A 88 -26.66 7.95 -5.03
N THR A 89 -26.65 7.14 -6.08
CA THR A 89 -27.84 6.67 -6.81
C THR A 89 -28.40 5.35 -6.27
N TYR A 90 -27.86 4.84 -5.16
CA TYR A 90 -28.32 3.61 -4.51
C TYR A 90 -29.80 3.68 -4.13
N CYS A 91 -30.28 4.87 -3.75
CA CYS A 91 -31.68 5.14 -3.44
C CYS A 91 -32.65 4.83 -4.61
N PHE A 92 -32.15 4.90 -5.86
CA PHE A 92 -32.96 4.68 -7.07
C PHE A 92 -32.88 3.25 -7.62
N ILE A 93 -32.31 2.28 -6.88
CA ILE A 93 -32.03 0.89 -7.30
C ILE A 93 -31.00 0.78 -8.45
N ILE A 94 -30.94 1.76 -9.34
CA ILE A 94 -29.97 1.90 -10.44
C ILE A 94 -28.53 1.87 -9.91
N GLY A 95 -28.27 2.47 -8.75
CA GLY A 95 -26.96 2.47 -8.13
C GLY A 95 -26.41 1.07 -7.82
N ILE A 96 -27.27 0.09 -7.51
CA ILE A 96 -26.86 -1.30 -7.26
C ILE A 96 -26.24 -1.91 -8.52
N PHE A 97 -26.85 -1.69 -9.69
CA PHE A 97 -26.32 -2.19 -10.95
C PHE A 97 -24.96 -1.58 -11.30
N ILE A 98 -24.76 -0.29 -10.98
CA ILE A 98 -23.47 0.40 -11.21
C ILE A 98 -22.39 -0.18 -10.29
N ILE A 99 -22.67 -0.32 -8.99
CA ILE A 99 -21.71 -0.89 -8.02
C ILE A 99 -21.35 -2.33 -8.40
N MET A 100 -22.35 -3.13 -8.77
CA MET A 100 -22.14 -4.50 -9.22
C MET A 100 -21.28 -4.57 -10.49
N ALA A 101 -21.53 -3.71 -11.49
CA ALA A 101 -20.73 -3.64 -12.70
C ALA A 101 -19.27 -3.27 -12.40
N VAL A 102 -19.04 -2.23 -11.57
CA VAL A 102 -17.71 -1.80 -11.15
C VAL A 102 -16.98 -2.90 -10.38
N GLY A 103 -17.67 -3.59 -9.47
CA GLY A 103 -17.12 -4.71 -8.71
C GLY A 103 -16.73 -5.90 -9.60
N ILE A 104 -17.58 -6.28 -10.55
CA ILE A 104 -17.31 -7.39 -11.49
C ILE A 104 -16.11 -7.06 -12.39
N VAL A 105 -16.08 -5.85 -12.98
CA VAL A 105 -14.95 -5.44 -13.82
C VAL A 105 -13.65 -5.49 -13.03
N SER A 106 -13.65 -4.98 -11.80
CA SER A 106 -12.46 -4.97 -10.94
C SER A 106 -12.03 -6.37 -10.53
N LEU A 107 -12.98 -7.27 -10.26
CA LEU A 107 -12.69 -8.67 -9.94
C LEU A 107 -12.08 -9.40 -11.13
N ILE A 108 -12.63 -9.21 -12.34
CA ILE A 108 -12.09 -9.83 -13.55
C ILE A 108 -10.69 -9.29 -13.84
N GLU A 109 -10.45 -7.99 -13.68
CA GLU A 109 -9.11 -7.42 -13.80
C GLU A 109 -8.13 -7.99 -12.78
N GLY A 110 -8.56 -8.19 -11.53
CA GLY A 110 -7.74 -8.82 -10.51
C GLY A 110 -7.32 -10.24 -10.87
N ILE A 111 -8.27 -11.05 -11.33
CA ILE A 111 -7.99 -12.42 -11.79
C ILE A 111 -7.09 -12.40 -13.04
N LEU A 112 -7.35 -11.49 -13.99
CA LEU A 112 -6.56 -11.34 -15.22
C LEU A 112 -5.11 -10.99 -14.91
N TYR A 113 -4.87 -10.09 -13.94
CA TYR A 113 -3.53 -9.73 -13.49
C TYR A 113 -2.82 -10.93 -12.86
N LEU A 114 -3.51 -11.69 -12.01
CA LEU A 114 -2.93 -12.88 -11.37
C LEU A 114 -2.69 -14.03 -12.35
N THR A 115 -3.47 -14.12 -13.43
CA THR A 115 -3.39 -15.22 -14.40
C THR A 115 -2.38 -14.95 -15.52
N LYS A 116 -1.98 -13.69 -15.73
CA LYS A 116 -0.94 -13.32 -16.71
C LYS A 116 0.47 -13.62 -16.20
N SER A 117 1.37 -13.95 -17.12
CA SER A 117 2.81 -13.99 -16.80
C SER A 117 3.32 -12.59 -16.49
N ASP A 118 4.36 -12.50 -15.65
CA ASP A 118 4.90 -11.22 -15.18
C ASP A 118 5.44 -10.36 -16.31
N GLU A 119 6.02 -11.00 -17.32
CA GLU A 119 6.53 -10.32 -18.51
C GLU A 119 5.41 -9.77 -19.39
N GLU A 120 4.34 -10.55 -19.62
CA GLU A 120 3.16 -10.05 -20.33
C GLU A 120 2.48 -8.91 -19.57
N PHE A 121 2.40 -9.02 -18.25
CA PHE A 121 1.84 -7.98 -17.40
C PHE A 121 2.64 -6.69 -17.51
N TYR A 122 3.96 -6.79 -17.38
CA TYR A 122 4.86 -5.65 -17.49
C TYR A 122 4.74 -4.97 -18.86
N GLN A 123 4.81 -5.74 -19.96
CA GLN A 123 4.71 -5.20 -21.31
C GLN A 123 3.34 -4.58 -21.58
N THR A 124 2.26 -5.19 -21.10
CA THR A 124 0.89 -4.72 -21.38
C THR A 124 0.50 -3.52 -20.51
N TYR A 125 0.78 -3.59 -19.21
CA TYR A 125 0.24 -2.68 -18.21
C TYR A 125 1.25 -1.69 -17.63
N GLN A 126 2.55 -1.92 -17.75
CA GLN A 126 3.56 -0.95 -17.30
C GLN A 126 4.15 -0.18 -18.49
N VAL A 127 4.51 -0.90 -19.56
CA VAL A 127 5.06 -0.29 -20.79
C VAL A 127 3.95 0.17 -21.73
N GLY A 128 3.04 -0.72 -22.10
CA GLY A 128 1.95 -0.47 -23.05
C GLY A 128 0.81 0.40 -22.51
N LYS A 129 0.81 0.69 -21.20
CA LYS A 129 -0.19 1.52 -20.51
C LYS A 129 -1.65 1.15 -20.84
N LYS A 130 -1.97 -0.14 -20.95
CA LYS A 130 -3.32 -0.60 -21.23
C LYS A 130 -4.27 -0.34 -20.03
N ALA A 131 -5.15 0.64 -20.20
CA ALA A 131 -6.03 1.14 -19.15
C ALA A 131 -7.06 0.11 -18.63
N TRP A 132 -7.61 -0.75 -19.49
CA TRP A 132 -8.66 -1.72 -19.17
C TRP A 132 -8.42 -3.01 -19.96
N PHE A 133 -8.72 -4.17 -19.35
CA PHE A 133 -8.65 -5.52 -19.95
C PHE A 133 -7.58 -5.72 -21.02
#